data_AF-A0A952K561-F1
#
_entry.id   AF-A0A952K561-F1
#
_cell.length_a   1.000
_cell.length_b   1.000
_cell.length_c   1.000
_cell.angle_alpha   90.00
_cell.angle_beta   90.00
_cell.angle_gamma   90.00
#
_symmetry.space_group_name_H-M   'P 1'
#
loop_
_entity.id
_entity.type
_entity.pdbx_description
1 polymer ?
#
loop_
_entity_poly.entity_id
_entity_poly.type
_entity_poly.pdbx_seq_one_letter_code
_entity_poly.pdbx_strand_id
1 'polypeptide(L)'
;RTALEHVQAMTTTLTGYLMSAPEQPTEIYKIGLVSVRFLLAIGDLLIGWRLLVQANVAQAALTGSKGDEAFYRGKIATATFFAANMLPNLAALRGVIENLDDEIMRLPEAAF
;
A
#
# COMPACT_ATOMS: atom_id res chain seq x y z
N ARG A 1 -12.17 -0.66 -3.05
CA ARG A 1 -12.21 -2.05 -2.51
C ARG A 1 -10.91 -2.78 -2.84
N THR A 2 -10.44 -2.68 -4.08
CA THR A 2 -9.21 -3.29 -4.61
C THR A 2 -7.92 -3.02 -3.80
N ALA A 3 -7.72 -1.80 -3.28
CA ALA A 3 -6.50 -1.45 -2.54
C ALA A 3 -6.26 -2.29 -1.27
N LEU A 4 -7.32 -2.55 -0.50
CA LEU A 4 -7.23 -3.38 0.71
C LEU A 4 -6.89 -4.84 0.35
N GLU A 5 -7.53 -5.37 -0.70
CA GLU A 5 -7.30 -6.73 -1.18
C GLU A 5 -5.85 -6.92 -1.63
N HIS A 6 -5.24 -5.91 -2.26
CA HIS A 6 -3.81 -5.96 -2.61
C HIS A 6 -2.91 -6.05 -1.38
N VAL A 7 -3.14 -5.19 -0.38
CA VAL A 7 -2.33 -5.19 0.86
C VAL A 7 -2.51 -6.47 1.66
N GLN A 8 -3.73 -7.02 1.70
CA GLN A 8 -4.00 -8.33 2.31
C GLN A 8 -3.23 -9.44 1.60
N ALA A 9 -3.26 -9.48 0.27
CA ALA A 9 -2.50 -10.45 -0.51
C ALA A 9 -0.98 -10.32 -0.26
N MET A 10 -0.44 -9.11 -0.25
CA MET A 10 0.98 -8.88 0.12
C MET A 10 1.31 -9.44 1.51
N THR A 11 0.42 -9.20 2.49
CA THR A 11 0.60 -9.69 3.86
C THR A 11 0.61 -11.23 3.90
N THR A 12 -0.29 -11.87 3.17
CA THR A 12 -0.33 -13.33 3.02
C THR A 12 0.95 -13.86 2.40
N THR A 13 1.44 -13.26 1.32
CA THR A 13 2.69 -13.68 0.67
C THR A 13 3.90 -13.54 1.60
N LEU A 14 4.05 -12.40 2.28
CA LEU A 14 5.15 -12.17 3.21
C LEU A 14 5.11 -13.11 4.41
N THR A 15 3.91 -13.44 4.89
CA THR A 15 3.72 -14.46 5.93
C THR A 15 4.11 -15.84 5.41
N GLY A 16 3.81 -16.14 4.14
CA GLY A 16 4.27 -17.36 3.47
C GLY A 16 5.80 -17.49 3.51
N TYR A 17 6.53 -16.45 3.07
CA TYR A 17 8.00 -16.45 3.13
C TYR A 17 8.53 -16.62 4.57
N LEU A 18 7.90 -15.96 5.55
CA LEU A 18 8.26 -16.10 6.96
C LEU A 18 8.09 -17.55 7.45
N MET A 19 6.98 -18.18 7.09
CA MET A 19 6.66 -19.54 7.51
C MET A 19 7.54 -20.59 6.81
N SER A 20 8.08 -20.29 5.63
CA SER A 20 9.04 -21.15 4.92
C SER A 20 10.48 -21.01 5.43
N ALA A 21 10.82 -19.91 6.09
CA ALA A 21 12.18 -19.63 6.57
C ALA A 21 12.81 -20.72 7.48
N PRO A 22 12.07 -21.44 8.34
CA PRO A 22 12.65 -22.55 9.13
C PRO A 22 13.21 -23.69 8.27
N GLU A 23 12.59 -23.98 7.12
CA GLU A 23 13.04 -25.02 6.19
C GLU A 23 13.98 -24.48 5.11
N GLN A 24 13.76 -23.23 4.67
CA GLN A 24 14.53 -22.54 3.64
C GLN A 24 14.99 -21.18 4.17
N PRO A 25 16.14 -21.12 4.89
CA PRO A 25 16.56 -19.90 5.60
C PRO A 25 16.70 -18.66 4.73
N THR A 26 16.98 -18.79 3.43
CA THR A 26 17.12 -17.64 2.51
C THR A 26 15.78 -16.98 2.16
N GLU A 27 14.65 -17.65 2.37
CA GLU A 27 13.31 -17.07 2.17
C GLU A 27 13.06 -15.86 3.07
N ILE A 28 13.73 -15.78 4.23
CA ILE A 28 13.62 -14.61 5.12
C ILE A 28 14.15 -13.33 4.45
N TYR A 29 15.10 -13.44 3.50
CA TYR A 29 15.65 -12.27 2.83
C TYR A 29 14.61 -11.54 1.98
N LYS A 30 13.66 -12.28 1.39
CA LYS A 30 12.55 -11.71 0.62
C LYS A 30 11.78 -10.70 1.44
N ILE A 31 11.53 -10.98 2.72
CA ILE A 31 10.87 -10.03 3.63
C ILE A 31 11.70 -8.74 3.76
N GLY A 32 13.01 -8.86 3.96
CA GLY A 32 13.92 -7.72 4.02
C GLY A 32 13.89 -6.85 2.76
N LEU A 33 13.96 -7.48 1.59
CA LEU A 33 14.03 -6.83 0.27
C LEU A 33 12.81 -5.96 -0.08
N VAL A 34 11.63 -6.27 0.46
CA VAL A 34 10.39 -5.51 0.21
C VAL A 34 9.80 -4.86 1.46
N SER A 35 10.40 -5.05 2.64
CA SER A 35 9.90 -4.51 3.93
C SER A 35 9.50 -3.03 3.87
N VAL A 36 10.37 -2.16 3.34
CA VAL A 36 10.11 -0.73 3.22
C VAL A 36 8.99 -0.43 2.23
N ARG A 37 8.95 -1.13 1.09
CA ARG A 37 7.88 -0.93 0.08
C ARG A 37 6.53 -1.37 0.64
N PHE A 38 6.50 -2.47 1.39
CA PHE A 38 5.31 -2.92 2.10
C PHE A 38 4.86 -1.93 3.18
N LEU A 39 5.79 -1.36 3.95
CA LEU A 39 5.48 -0.31 4.93
C LEU A 39 4.83 0.91 4.27
N LEU A 40 5.36 1.37 3.14
CA LEU A 40 4.80 2.51 2.40
C LEU A 40 3.42 2.18 1.81
N ALA A 41 3.21 0.96 1.33
CA ALA A 41 1.92 0.48 0.84
C ALA A 41 0.82 0.51 1.92
N ILE A 42 1.17 0.12 3.15
CA ILE A 42 0.27 0.26 4.31
C ILE A 42 -0.05 1.74 4.56
N GLY A 43 0.96 2.62 4.45
CA GLY A 43 0.79 4.06 4.55
C GLY A 43 -0.21 4.61 3.53
N ASP A 44 -0.05 4.26 2.26
CA ASP A 44 -0.96 4.67 1.18
C ASP A 44 -2.39 4.19 1.41
N LEU A 45 -2.56 2.95 1.87
CA LEU A 45 -3.87 2.41 2.23
C LEU A 45 -4.54 3.23 3.34
N LEU A 46 -3.80 3.53 4.42
CA LEU A 46 -4.32 4.30 5.55
C LEU A 46 -4.62 5.75 5.16
N ILE A 47 -3.77 6.39 4.37
CA ILE A 47 -3.98 7.75 3.84
C ILE A 47 -5.25 7.77 3.00
N GLY A 48 -5.39 6.84 2.06
CA GLY A 48 -6.58 6.72 1.20
C GLY A 48 -7.86 6.53 2.03
N TRP A 49 -7.82 5.68 3.06
CA TRP A 49 -8.94 5.49 3.97
C TRP A 49 -9.30 6.78 4.73
N ARG A 50 -8.31 7.48 5.30
CA ARG A 50 -8.56 8.73 6.04
C ARG A 50 -9.07 9.86 5.15
N LEU A 51 -8.58 9.95 3.92
CA LEU A 51 -9.10 10.90 2.93
C LEU A 51 -10.56 10.60 2.56
N LEU A 52 -10.91 9.32 2.39
CA LEU A 52 -12.30 8.92 2.12
C LEU A 52 -13.23 9.29 3.29
N VAL A 53 -12.79 9.08 4.53
CA VAL A 53 -13.54 9.51 5.72
C VAL A 53 -13.74 11.03 5.73
N GLN A 54 -12.69 11.80 5.43
CA GLN A 54 -12.79 13.27 5.34
C GLN A 54 -13.73 13.72 4.21
N ALA A 55 -13.70 13.06 3.05
CA ALA A 55 -14.60 13.37 1.94
C ALA A 55 -16.07 13.11 2.29
N ASN A 56 -16.36 12.04 3.04
CA ASN A 56 -17.72 11.76 3.52
C ASN A 56 -18.23 12.85 4.48
N VAL A 57 -17.38 13.29 5.43
CA VAL A 57 -17.71 14.40 6.32
C VAL A 57 -17.91 15.70 5.54
N ALA A 58 -17.05 15.98 4.56
CA ALA A 58 -17.15 17.15 3.70
C ALA A 58 -18.46 17.16 2.87
N GLN A 59 -18.86 16.00 2.34
CA GLN A 59 -20.12 15.86 1.62
C GLN A 59 -21.33 16.17 2.52
N ALA A 60 -21.36 15.65 3.75
CA ALA A 60 -22.41 15.96 4.71
C ALA A 60 -22.45 17.45 5.07
N ALA A 61 -21.29 18.08 5.28
CA ALA A 61 -21.19 19.50 5.59
C ALA A 61 -21.76 20.40 4.47
N LEU A 62 -21.49 20.06 3.21
CA LEU A 62 -22.02 20.78 2.04
C LEU A 62 -23.55 20.72 1.94
N THR A 63 -24.18 19.62 2.39
CA THR A 63 -25.65 19.51 2.39
C THR A 63 -26.33 20.32 3.50
N GLY A 64 -25.60 20.66 4.56
CA GLY A 64 -26.13 21.35 5.75
C GLY A 64 -26.01 22.88 5.72
N SER A 65 -25.60 23.48 4.60
CA SER A 65 -25.41 24.93 4.41
C SER A 65 -24.54 25.62 5.49
N LYS A 66 -23.54 24.91 6.04
CA LYS A 66 -22.59 25.46 7.01
C LYS A 66 -21.17 25.38 6.48
N GLY A 67 -20.52 26.54 6.33
CA GLY A 67 -19.06 26.64 6.29
C GLY A 67 -18.42 26.90 4.93
N ASP A 68 -17.11 26.69 4.89
CA ASP A 68 -16.20 26.99 3.78
C ASP A 68 -16.37 25.97 2.63
N GLU A 69 -17.23 26.30 1.68
CA GLU A 69 -17.54 25.43 0.52
C GLU A 69 -16.29 25.03 -0.27
N ALA A 70 -15.36 25.97 -0.47
CA ALA A 70 -14.14 25.71 -1.22
C ALA A 70 -13.27 24.66 -0.51
N PHE A 71 -13.12 24.75 0.81
CA PHE A 71 -12.41 23.77 1.62
C PHE A 71 -13.02 22.37 1.50
N TYR A 72 -14.34 22.23 1.65
CA TYR A 72 -15.01 20.93 1.60
C TYR A 72 -14.97 20.30 0.21
N ARG A 73 -15.15 21.09 -0.86
CA ARG A 73 -14.96 20.60 -2.23
C ARG A 73 -13.52 20.14 -2.47
N GLY A 74 -12.54 20.87 -1.92
CA GLY A 74 -11.13 20.47 -1.94
C GLY A 74 -10.90 19.10 -1.28
N LYS A 75 -11.50 18.82 -0.13
CA LYS A 75 -11.39 17.51 0.54
C LYS A 75 -11.91 16.35 -0.30
N ILE A 76 -13.05 16.55 -0.95
CA ILE A 76 -13.62 15.54 -1.87
C ILE A 76 -12.68 15.32 -3.05
N ALA A 77 -12.24 16.41 -3.70
CA ALA A 77 -11.34 16.33 -4.85
C ALA A 77 -10.00 15.63 -4.51
N THR A 78 -9.38 15.96 -3.37
CA THR A 78 -8.14 15.32 -2.92
C THR A 78 -8.32 13.82 -2.68
N ALA A 79 -9.44 13.41 -2.05
CA ALA A 79 -9.72 12.00 -1.82
C ALA A 79 -9.91 11.24 -3.14
N THR A 80 -10.66 11.81 -4.09
CA THR A 80 -10.85 11.23 -5.42
C THR A 80 -9.53 11.12 -6.18
N PHE A 81 -8.71 12.17 -6.17
CA PHE A 81 -7.40 12.19 -6.81
C PHE A 81 -6.48 11.11 -6.24
N PHE A 82 -6.35 11.04 -4.91
CA PHE A 82 -5.48 10.07 -4.26
C PHE A 82 -5.91 8.64 -4.57
N ALA A 83 -7.22 8.36 -4.49
CA ALA A 83 -7.77 7.04 -4.80
C ALA A 83 -7.52 6.62 -6.27
N ALA A 84 -7.56 7.58 -7.21
CA ALA A 84 -7.37 7.31 -8.63
C ALA A 84 -5.89 7.22 -9.06
N ASN A 85 -4.96 7.87 -8.35
CA ASN A 85 -3.57 8.02 -8.79
C ASN A 85 -2.54 7.30 -7.91
N MET A 86 -2.83 7.12 -6.62
CA MET A 86 -1.87 6.50 -5.68
C MET A 86 -2.21 5.03 -5.44
N LEU A 87 -3.46 4.74 -5.09
CA LEU A 87 -3.88 3.38 -4.73
C LEU A 87 -3.72 2.31 -5.82
N PRO A 88 -3.82 2.61 -7.14
CA PRO A 88 -3.57 1.60 -8.18
C PRO A 88 -2.14 1.04 -8.17
N ASN A 89 -1.16 1.80 -7.67
CA ASN A 89 0.23 1.36 -7.61
C ASN A 89 0.42 0.14 -6.69
N LEU A 90 -0.51 -0.07 -5.74
CA LEU A 90 -0.52 -1.24 -4.86
C LEU A 90 -0.72 -2.55 -5.64
N ALA A 91 -1.40 -2.52 -6.79
CA ALA A 91 -1.57 -3.69 -7.63
C ALA A 91 -0.23 -4.13 -8.24
N ALA A 92 0.55 -3.18 -8.75
CA ALA A 92 1.88 -3.46 -9.32
C ALA A 92 2.85 -3.95 -8.25
N LEU A 93 2.86 -3.29 -7.08
CA LEU A 93 3.71 -3.72 -5.97
C LEU A 93 3.34 -5.13 -5.49
N ARG A 94 2.06 -5.49 -5.47
CA ARG A 94 1.63 -6.85 -5.13
C ARG A 94 2.27 -7.85 -6.08
N GLY A 95 2.22 -7.59 -7.39
CA GLY A 95 2.87 -8.44 -8.39
C GLY A 95 4.38 -8.60 -8.15
N VAL A 96 5.07 -7.53 -7.74
CA VAL A 96 6.50 -7.60 -7.36
C VAL A 96 6.71 -8.49 -6.14
N ILE A 97 5.89 -8.32 -5.10
CA ILE A 97 6.02 -9.08 -3.84
C ILE A 97 5.71 -10.58 -4.06
N GLU A 98 4.72 -10.91 -4.88
CA GLU A 98 4.32 -12.30 -5.19
C GLU A 98 5.37 -13.07 -5.99
N ASN A 99 6.20 -12.38 -6.78
CA ASN A 99 7.17 -13.00 -7.68
C ASN A 99 8.63 -12.75 -7.24
N LEU A 100 8.86 -12.37 -5.98
CA LEU A 100 10.18 -12.00 -5.50
C LEU A 100 11.09 -13.23 -5.34
N ASP A 101 12.30 -13.16 -5.89
CA ASP A 101 13.39 -14.12 -5.68
C ASP A 101 14.45 -13.58 -4.70
N ASP A 102 15.44 -14.42 -4.40
CA ASP A 102 16.59 -14.08 -3.54
C ASP A 102 17.92 -14.00 -4.32
N GLU A 103 17.90 -13.92 -5.66
CA GLU A 103 19.11 -13.97 -6.49
C GLU A 103 20.09 -12.84 -6.13
N ILE A 104 19.57 -11.64 -5.85
CA ILE A 104 20.35 -10.48 -5.44
C ILE A 104 21.16 -10.72 -4.15
N MET A 105 20.67 -11.59 -3.27
CA MET A 105 21.33 -11.93 -2.00
C MET A 105 22.41 -13.00 -2.17
N ARG A 106 22.43 -13.68 -3.33
CA ARG A 106 23.41 -14.73 -3.66
C ARG A 106 24.57 -14.21 -4.50
N LEU A 107 24.47 -12.99 -5.03
CA LEU A 107 25.54 -12.39 -5.81
C LEU A 107 26.79 -12.15 -4.95
N PRO A 108 28.00 -12.45 -5.47
CA PRO A 108 29.23 -12.03 -4.82
C PRO A 108 29.28 -10.51 -4.69
N GLU A 109 29.72 -10.02 -3.53
CA GLU A 109 29.88 -8.57 -3.28
C GLU A 109 30.78 -7.91 -4.34
N ALA A 110 31.82 -8.60 -4.82
CA ALA A 110 32.73 -8.12 -5.85
C ALA A 110 32.08 -7.84 -7.22
N ALA A 111 30.80 -8.16 -7.42
CA ALA A 111 30.04 -7.81 -8.61
C ALA A 111 29.45 -6.38 -8.58
N PHE A 112 29.61 -5.65 -7.46
CA PHE A 112 29.16 -4.28 -7.23
C PHE A 112 30.33 -3.34 -6.91
#